data_AF-A0A939I3B4-F1
#
_entry.id   AF-A0A939I3B4-F1
#
_cell.length_a   1.000
_cell.length_b   1.000
_cell.length_c   1.000
_cell.angle_alpha   90.00
_cell.angle_beta   90.00
_cell.angle_gamma   90.00
#
_symmetry.space_group_name_H-M   'P 1'
#
loop_
_entity.id
_entity.type
_entity.pdbx_description
1 polymer ?
#
loop_
_entity_poly.entity_id
_entity_poly.type
_entity_poly.pdbx_seq_one_letter_code
_entity_poly.pdbx_strand_id
1 'polypeptide(L)'
;MTTEALSALREQLATLPDDAFTHLQYLAPEIGCVNRCAMCSQFAGSDLWRFTPRGLTGLAHALADEASARGLGIAQGRIHRPGVLFPYLDNDIASYPHLDLYAELARDVLGVKMRMSSVGFSSQSAELTAMHQRLVADYGAVFDGIRFSLTPYATGFIGKAPGTSRDQYTHDLAHALATYRPVLDRIGHGAATAAVELRFAPLVGIADLTDTHIDGHHVLACGPHLLIARQPGRDPIPETRIERLDDRHQPVLDQPGIRYLHVVSDHLQPSTSTVRDALNGVLAVPHTATTVRLHRLSNADGDYYSADPDFHPDGRFTALNLYPTSHTRKVSGYTDATRHFLGALLAHKAARGLGRRDPFPAATAADIDAVLSVLRARAQHLDDIDKAAAAHLRGQVLPMVSVHARALLTAGYPAAAFFSRDFSIDTGQIVNQGRAQQLFRGLAPTNGEPMTLREERGFGQASLSSVRGPIWRITPLPHTSVPLPRGAAGRKNPPTDRPTVLIEEMDPCHLSPVMRATGCKLRRFRLTGVEIEHVPQAAARAALGFPGAR
;
A
#
# COMPACT_ATOMS: atom_id res chain seq x y z
N MET A 1 22.68 27.69 14.04
CA MET A 1 22.88 26.86 15.24
C MET A 1 24.29 27.16 15.77
N THR A 2 24.52 27.25 17.07
CA THR A 2 25.87 27.52 17.61
C THR A 2 26.74 26.25 17.49
N THR A 3 28.06 26.40 17.36
CA THR A 3 29.03 25.28 17.32
C THR A 3 28.87 24.34 18.52
N GLU A 4 28.55 24.90 19.69
CA GLU A 4 28.30 24.14 20.93
C GLU A 4 27.09 23.20 20.84
N ALA A 5 25.98 23.65 20.24
CA ALA A 5 24.78 22.82 20.07
C ALA A 5 24.99 21.67 19.07
N LEU A 6 25.82 21.89 18.04
CA LEU A 6 26.23 20.83 17.10
C LEU A 6 27.10 19.77 17.82
N SER A 7 28.04 20.22 18.67
CA SER A 7 28.89 19.34 19.48
C SER A 7 28.07 18.42 20.39
N ALA A 8 27.08 18.98 21.11
CA ALA A 8 26.23 18.21 22.02
C ALA A 8 25.32 17.19 21.29
N LEU A 9 24.89 17.48 20.05
CA LEU A 9 24.11 16.53 19.26
C LEU A 9 24.99 15.39 18.73
N ARG A 10 26.20 15.71 18.29
CA ARG A 10 27.19 14.73 17.84
C ARG A 10 27.58 13.77 18.96
N GLU A 11 27.80 14.26 20.17
CA GLU A 11 28.09 13.42 21.35
C GLU A 11 26.98 12.41 21.64
N GLN A 12 25.71 12.81 21.50
CA GLN A 12 24.58 11.88 21.62
C GLN A 12 24.58 10.83 20.50
N LEU A 13 24.88 11.24 19.25
CA LEU A 13 24.96 10.34 18.09
C LEU A 13 26.12 9.34 18.19
N ALA A 14 27.23 9.70 18.83
CA ALA A 14 28.37 8.81 19.06
C ALA A 14 28.01 7.58 19.90
N THR A 15 26.94 7.65 20.70
CA THR A 15 26.44 6.51 21.49
C THR A 15 25.66 5.47 20.68
N LEU A 16 25.30 5.79 19.43
CA LEU A 16 24.51 4.91 18.59
C LEU A 16 25.37 3.80 17.96
N PRO A 17 24.81 2.61 17.72
CA PRO A 17 25.50 1.56 16.99
C PRO A 17 25.69 1.94 15.51
N ASP A 18 26.72 1.40 14.85
CA ASP A 18 27.05 1.72 13.44
C ASP A 18 25.86 1.48 12.49
N ASP A 19 25.08 0.43 12.76
CA ASP A 19 23.93 0.05 11.96
C ASP A 19 22.79 1.07 12.00
N ALA A 20 22.72 1.93 13.03
CA ALA A 20 21.79 3.06 13.04
C ALA A 20 22.07 4.07 11.92
N PHE A 21 23.31 4.12 11.41
CA PHE A 21 23.71 4.94 10.27
C PHE A 21 23.68 4.13 8.98
N THR A 22 24.36 2.98 8.95
CA THR A 22 24.55 2.22 7.70
C THR A 22 23.27 1.54 7.24
N HIS A 23 22.35 1.20 8.16
CA HIS A 23 21.04 0.59 7.87
C HIS A 23 19.88 1.59 8.04
N LEU A 24 20.18 2.90 8.09
CA LEU A 24 19.16 3.94 8.09
C LEU A 24 18.29 3.83 6.83
N GLN A 25 16.99 3.63 7.05
CA GLN A 25 16.02 3.57 5.96
C GLN A 25 15.12 4.80 5.95
N TYR A 26 14.57 5.14 7.10
CA TYR A 26 13.63 6.23 7.21
C TYR A 26 14.27 7.40 7.93
N LEU A 27 14.33 8.56 7.29
CA LEU A 27 14.62 9.84 7.94
C LEU A 27 13.43 10.73 7.66
N ALA A 28 12.36 10.53 8.44
CA ALA A 28 11.11 11.25 8.27
C ALA A 28 11.23 12.63 8.93
N PRO A 29 11.18 13.74 8.17
CA PRO A 29 11.32 15.07 8.75
C PRO A 29 10.05 15.56 9.45
N GLU A 30 8.93 14.85 9.25
CA GLU A 30 7.62 15.14 9.78
C GLU A 30 6.90 13.83 10.15
N ILE A 31 6.12 13.86 11.22
CA ILE A 31 5.12 12.85 11.55
C ILE A 31 3.72 13.49 11.55
N GLY A 32 2.71 12.67 11.29
CA GLY A 32 1.33 13.12 11.16
C GLY A 32 0.95 13.40 9.72
N CYS A 33 -0.35 13.38 9.43
CA CYS A 33 -0.85 13.54 8.07
C CYS A 33 -2.19 14.28 8.05
N VAL A 34 -2.21 15.43 7.38
CA VAL A 34 -3.37 16.33 7.28
C VAL A 34 -4.55 15.69 6.54
N ASN A 35 -4.25 14.90 5.50
CA ASN A 35 -5.24 14.19 4.68
C ASN A 35 -5.81 12.94 5.40
N ARG A 36 -5.20 12.54 6.53
CA ARG A 36 -5.58 11.44 7.45
C ARG A 36 -6.43 10.35 6.80
N CYS A 37 -5.79 9.43 6.08
CA CYS A 37 -6.51 8.26 5.57
C CYS A 37 -7.16 7.50 6.74
N ALA A 38 -8.46 7.23 6.62
CA ALA A 38 -9.22 6.48 7.62
C ALA A 38 -8.54 5.14 7.94
N MET A 39 -7.92 4.54 6.93
CA MET A 39 -7.29 3.22 6.96
C MET A 39 -5.76 3.29 6.82
N CYS A 40 -5.14 4.35 7.32
CA CYS A 40 -3.68 4.50 7.30
C CYS A 40 -2.95 3.29 7.91
N SER A 41 -2.12 2.62 7.11
CA SER A 41 -1.33 1.46 7.54
C SER A 41 -0.26 1.80 8.58
N GLN A 42 0.06 3.09 8.75
CA GLN A 42 1.13 3.58 9.61
C GLN A 42 0.61 4.25 10.88
N PHE A 43 -0.72 4.30 11.09
CA PHE A 43 -1.36 4.96 12.23
C PHE A 43 -0.92 6.42 12.44
N ALA A 44 -0.68 7.16 11.36
CA ALA A 44 -0.35 8.58 11.41
C ALA A 44 -1.38 9.38 12.23
N GLY A 45 -0.88 10.32 13.03
CA GLY A 45 -1.67 11.33 13.75
C GLY A 45 -2.28 12.39 12.82
N SER A 46 -3.20 13.20 13.35
CA SER A 46 -3.80 14.31 12.60
C SER A 46 -2.97 15.60 12.64
N ASP A 47 -2.29 15.82 13.75
CA ASP A 47 -1.42 16.98 13.96
C ASP A 47 -0.03 16.67 13.41
N LEU A 48 0.72 17.71 13.05
CA LEU A 48 2.05 17.58 12.49
C LEU A 48 3.09 17.93 13.56
N TRP A 49 4.13 17.10 13.65
CA TRP A 49 5.37 17.47 14.34
C TRP A 49 6.49 17.31 13.34
N ARG A 50 7.23 18.39 13.12
CA ARG A 50 8.21 18.44 12.05
C ARG A 50 9.45 19.21 12.43
N PHE A 51 10.57 18.86 11.82
CA PHE A 51 11.79 19.62 11.95
C PHE A 51 11.60 21.00 11.32
N THR A 52 12.02 22.05 12.04
CA THR A 52 12.17 23.37 11.43
C THR A 52 13.38 23.35 10.48
N PRO A 53 13.56 24.35 9.60
CA PRO A 53 14.75 24.42 8.73
C PRO A 53 16.06 24.31 9.51
N ARG A 54 16.12 24.96 10.68
CA ARG A 54 17.28 24.91 11.57
C ARG A 54 17.45 23.53 12.20
N GLY A 55 16.37 22.92 12.69
CA GLY A 55 16.40 21.58 13.28
C GLY A 55 16.85 20.52 12.27
N LEU A 56 16.30 20.54 11.06
CA LEU A 56 16.64 19.60 9.98
C LEU A 56 18.11 19.74 9.57
N THR A 57 18.58 20.97 9.35
CA THR A 57 19.98 21.27 9.00
C THR A 57 20.92 20.79 10.09
N GLY A 58 20.64 21.12 11.35
CA GLY A 58 21.48 20.71 12.47
C GLY A 58 21.60 19.20 12.63
N LEU A 59 20.47 18.49 12.49
CA LEU A 59 20.47 17.03 12.53
C LEU A 59 21.24 16.41 11.36
N ALA A 60 21.06 16.90 10.14
CA ALA A 60 21.74 16.38 8.96
C ALA A 60 23.26 16.53 9.06
N HIS A 61 23.75 17.70 9.47
CA HIS A 61 25.18 17.93 9.68
C HIS A 61 25.74 17.06 10.80
N ALA A 62 25.06 16.97 11.95
CA ALA A 62 25.54 16.13 13.05
C ALA A 62 25.59 14.64 12.65
N LEU A 63 24.62 14.15 11.87
CA LEU A 63 24.63 12.79 11.32
C LEU A 63 25.80 12.57 10.36
N ALA A 64 26.05 13.50 9.43
CA ALA A 64 27.14 13.42 8.47
C ALA A 64 28.51 13.47 9.16
N ASP A 65 28.69 14.39 10.10
CA ASP A 65 29.94 14.55 10.85
C ASP A 65 30.27 13.28 11.65
N GLU A 66 29.28 12.71 12.35
CA GLU A 66 29.49 11.50 13.13
C GLU A 66 29.72 10.26 12.26
N ALA A 67 28.97 10.12 11.17
CA ALA A 67 29.20 9.06 10.19
C ALA A 67 30.61 9.16 9.58
N SER A 68 31.04 10.36 9.20
CA SER A 68 32.38 10.61 8.65
C SER A 68 33.47 10.32 9.68
N ALA A 69 33.29 10.72 10.94
CA ALA A 69 34.26 10.46 12.02
C ALA A 69 34.47 8.96 12.25
N ARG A 70 33.45 8.14 11.98
CA ARG A 70 33.49 6.67 12.11
C ARG A 70 33.77 5.94 10.80
N GLY A 71 33.92 6.65 9.68
CA GLY A 71 34.11 6.04 8.35
C GLY A 71 32.88 5.28 7.84
N LEU A 72 31.67 5.69 8.22
CA LEU A 72 30.41 5.03 7.87
C LEU A 72 29.74 5.70 6.66
N GLY A 73 29.19 4.88 5.77
CA GLY A 73 28.28 5.35 4.71
C GLY A 73 26.82 5.32 5.18
N ILE A 74 26.16 6.48 5.24
CA ILE A 74 24.74 6.58 5.63
C ILE A 74 23.88 5.79 4.65
N ALA A 75 23.06 4.88 5.18
CA ALA A 75 22.16 3.99 4.43
C ALA A 75 22.84 3.01 3.44
N GLN A 76 24.17 2.93 3.40
CA GLN A 76 24.94 2.14 2.42
C GLN A 76 25.03 0.65 2.77
N GLY A 77 24.83 0.27 4.04
CA GLY A 77 24.93 -1.13 4.48
C GLY A 77 23.74 -2.02 4.12
N ARG A 78 22.70 -1.47 3.47
CA ARG A 78 21.45 -2.19 3.20
C ARG A 78 21.52 -2.96 1.89
N ILE A 79 21.02 -4.20 1.92
CA ILE A 79 20.82 -5.03 0.72
C ILE A 79 19.83 -4.37 -0.24
N HIS A 80 18.75 -3.79 0.30
CA HIS A 80 17.74 -3.11 -0.49
C HIS A 80 17.99 -1.61 -0.54
N ARG A 81 18.35 -1.10 -1.72
CA ARG A 81 18.55 0.33 -2.03
C ARG A 81 19.66 0.97 -1.19
N PRO A 82 20.91 0.48 -1.27
CA PRO A 82 22.02 1.13 -0.56
C PRO A 82 22.09 2.63 -0.93
N GLY A 83 22.26 3.49 0.07
CA GLY A 83 22.39 4.94 -0.11
C GLY A 83 21.10 5.71 -0.40
N VAL A 84 19.91 5.15 -0.15
CA VAL A 84 18.61 5.79 -0.45
C VAL A 84 17.75 6.01 0.80
N LEU A 85 17.50 7.24 1.21
CA LEU A 85 16.60 7.53 2.32
C LEU A 85 15.14 7.66 1.90
N PHE A 86 14.24 7.23 2.78
CA PHE A 86 12.80 7.41 2.65
C PHE A 86 12.38 8.51 3.62
N PRO A 87 11.97 9.70 3.13
CA PRO A 87 11.52 10.81 3.95
C PRO A 87 10.10 10.63 4.46
N TYR A 88 9.50 9.45 4.24
CA TYR A 88 8.13 9.17 4.62
C TYR A 88 8.03 7.87 5.42
N LEU A 89 7.13 7.86 6.40
CA LEU A 89 6.59 6.62 6.97
C LEU A 89 5.19 6.87 7.48
N ASP A 90 5.04 7.68 8.52
CA ASP A 90 3.79 8.03 9.19
C ASP A 90 3.38 9.49 8.96
N ASN A 91 3.67 9.97 7.75
CA ASN A 91 3.34 11.28 7.19
C ASN A 91 2.97 11.18 5.70
N ASP A 92 2.55 12.30 5.11
CA ASP A 92 2.57 12.50 3.66
C ASP A 92 3.64 13.53 3.34
N ILE A 93 4.75 13.09 2.77
CA ILE A 93 5.92 13.95 2.64
C ILE A 93 5.72 15.15 1.70
N ALA A 94 4.77 15.08 0.76
CA ALA A 94 4.49 16.23 -0.10
C ALA A 94 3.78 17.39 0.63
N SER A 95 3.34 17.21 1.89
CA SER A 95 2.85 18.33 2.70
C SER A 95 3.94 19.01 3.53
N TYR A 96 5.19 18.50 3.52
CA TYR A 96 6.28 19.09 4.29
C TYR A 96 6.85 20.32 3.55
N PRO A 97 6.73 21.55 4.09
CA PRO A 97 7.08 22.78 3.37
C PRO A 97 8.59 22.99 3.15
N HIS A 98 9.44 22.16 3.76
CA HIS A 98 10.90 22.24 3.65
C HIS A 98 11.50 20.99 2.98
N LEU A 99 10.73 20.33 2.11
CA LEU A 99 11.20 19.15 1.40
C LEU A 99 12.33 19.48 0.40
N ASP A 100 12.36 20.70 -0.14
CA ASP A 100 13.48 21.22 -0.93
C ASP A 100 14.78 21.29 -0.12
N LEU A 101 14.73 21.84 1.10
CA LEU A 101 15.87 21.83 2.02
C LEU A 101 16.30 20.40 2.38
N TYR A 102 15.35 19.49 2.60
CA TYR A 102 15.68 18.08 2.84
C TYR A 102 16.44 17.48 1.64
N ALA A 103 15.99 17.77 0.42
CA ALA A 103 16.61 17.29 -0.80
C ALA A 103 18.02 17.86 -1.01
N GLU A 104 18.23 19.13 -0.67
CA GLU A 104 19.55 19.76 -0.61
C GLU A 104 20.47 19.04 0.36
N LEU A 105 20.05 18.88 1.62
CA LEU A 105 20.86 18.22 2.66
C LEU A 105 21.14 16.75 2.32
N ALA A 106 20.17 16.05 1.71
CA ALA A 106 20.39 14.70 1.23
C ALA A 106 21.53 14.63 0.20
N ARG A 107 21.57 15.58 -0.75
CA ARG A 107 22.58 15.66 -1.80
C ARG A 107 23.94 16.12 -1.27
N ASP A 108 23.96 17.24 -0.56
CA ASP A 108 25.17 18.02 -0.30
C ASP A 108 25.83 17.71 1.05
N VAL A 109 25.06 17.18 2.00
CA VAL A 109 25.55 16.89 3.36
C VAL A 109 25.59 15.39 3.63
N LEU A 110 24.48 14.68 3.40
CA LEU A 110 24.37 13.26 3.72
C LEU A 110 24.95 12.35 2.63
N GLY A 111 25.09 12.85 1.39
CA GLY A 111 25.61 12.07 0.26
C GLY A 111 24.69 10.90 -0.16
N VAL A 112 23.38 11.06 0.00
CA VAL A 112 22.37 10.02 -0.27
C VAL A 112 21.37 10.45 -1.35
N LYS A 113 20.68 9.47 -1.94
CA LYS A 113 19.48 9.72 -2.74
C LYS A 113 18.24 9.66 -1.86
N MET A 114 17.13 10.18 -2.35
CA MET A 114 15.83 10.06 -1.70
C MET A 114 14.83 9.31 -2.56
N ARG A 115 13.90 8.62 -1.91
CA ARG A 115 12.74 8.02 -2.59
C ARG A 115 11.46 8.49 -1.95
N MET A 116 10.56 9.06 -2.75
CA MET A 116 9.32 9.68 -2.27
C MET A 116 8.10 8.79 -2.53
N SER A 117 7.14 8.79 -1.60
CA SER A 117 5.78 8.28 -1.80
C SER A 117 4.80 9.28 -1.20
N SER A 118 3.79 9.66 -1.97
CA SER A 118 2.81 10.68 -1.55
C SER A 118 1.44 10.44 -2.20
N VAL A 119 0.36 10.98 -1.63
CA VAL A 119 -0.93 11.05 -2.31
C VAL A 119 -1.11 12.34 -3.14
N GLY A 120 -0.06 13.15 -3.26
CA GLY A 120 -0.04 14.44 -3.94
C GLY A 120 0.02 15.62 -2.96
N PHE A 121 -0.02 16.84 -3.48
CA PHE A 121 -0.13 18.08 -2.70
C PHE A 121 -1.25 18.96 -3.25
N SER A 122 -1.71 19.94 -2.46
CA SER A 122 -2.75 20.87 -2.92
C SER A 122 -2.17 21.86 -3.92
N SER A 123 -2.73 21.92 -5.13
CA SER A 123 -2.39 22.92 -6.15
C SER A 123 -2.80 24.34 -5.78
N GLN A 124 -3.68 24.49 -4.77
CA GLN A 124 -4.11 25.79 -4.27
C GLN A 124 -3.09 26.41 -3.30
N SER A 125 -2.15 25.62 -2.76
CA SER A 125 -1.08 26.15 -1.93
C SER A 125 0.05 26.68 -2.81
N ALA A 126 0.15 28.00 -2.90
CA ALA A 126 1.25 28.67 -3.59
C ALA A 126 2.61 28.31 -2.98
N GLU A 127 2.68 28.14 -1.66
CA GLU A 127 3.89 27.74 -0.95
C GLU A 127 4.35 26.33 -1.35
N LEU A 128 3.47 25.32 -1.25
CA LEU A 128 3.80 23.94 -1.64
C LEU A 128 4.12 23.87 -3.14
N THR A 129 3.36 24.57 -3.98
CA THR A 129 3.61 24.59 -5.43
C THR A 129 4.99 25.14 -5.76
N ALA A 130 5.37 26.28 -5.17
CA ALA A 130 6.69 26.87 -5.38
C ALA A 130 7.81 25.96 -4.87
N MET A 131 7.63 25.33 -3.71
CA MET A 131 8.59 24.36 -3.16
C MET A 131 8.77 23.14 -4.07
N HIS A 132 7.69 22.54 -4.55
CA HIS A 132 7.76 21.39 -5.46
C HIS A 132 8.37 21.72 -6.82
N GLN A 133 8.13 22.94 -7.33
CA GLN A 133 8.79 23.43 -8.55
C GLN A 133 10.31 23.56 -8.36
N ARG A 134 10.77 24.12 -7.24
CA ARG A 134 12.20 24.17 -6.88
C ARG A 134 12.81 22.78 -6.76
N LEU A 135 12.12 21.86 -6.08
CA LEU A 135 12.55 20.45 -5.98
C LEU A 135 12.84 19.83 -7.34
N VAL A 136 11.94 20.05 -8.29
CA VAL A 136 12.05 19.50 -9.65
C VAL A 136 13.18 20.17 -10.43
N ALA A 137 13.28 21.51 -10.35
CA ALA A 137 14.28 22.29 -11.07
C ALA A 137 15.71 22.05 -10.58
N ASP A 138 15.92 22.11 -9.26
CA ASP A 138 17.26 22.24 -8.67
C ASP A 138 17.76 20.93 -8.07
N TYR A 139 16.84 20.07 -7.63
CA TYR A 139 17.15 18.86 -6.87
C TYR A 139 16.66 17.58 -7.52
N GLY A 140 16.16 17.62 -8.76
CA GLY A 140 15.65 16.43 -9.45
C GLY A 140 16.61 15.25 -9.38
N ALA A 141 17.93 15.46 -9.51
CA ALA A 141 18.97 14.43 -9.47
C ALA A 141 19.08 13.65 -8.15
N VAL A 142 18.50 14.13 -7.05
CA VAL A 142 18.53 13.45 -5.75
C VAL A 142 17.51 12.31 -5.67
N PHE A 143 16.49 12.29 -6.54
CA PHE A 143 15.46 11.25 -6.51
C PHE A 143 15.94 9.94 -7.15
N ASP A 144 15.93 8.86 -6.37
CA ASP A 144 16.03 7.46 -6.85
C ASP A 144 14.66 6.93 -7.30
N GLY A 145 13.57 7.49 -6.75
CA GLY A 145 12.21 7.12 -7.13
C GLY A 145 11.15 8.05 -6.57
N ILE A 146 10.04 8.19 -7.29
CA ILE A 146 8.87 8.96 -6.89
C ILE A 146 7.63 8.13 -7.17
N ARG A 147 6.81 7.95 -6.15
CA ARG A 147 5.54 7.24 -6.26
C ARG A 147 4.37 8.12 -5.84
N PHE A 148 3.37 8.23 -6.70
CA PHE A 148 2.06 8.72 -6.30
C PHE A 148 1.15 7.55 -5.94
N SER A 149 0.52 7.61 -4.76
CA SER A 149 -0.39 6.59 -4.26
C SER A 149 -1.83 7.09 -4.37
N LEU A 150 -2.61 6.45 -5.22
CA LEU A 150 -4.04 6.69 -5.32
C LEU A 150 -4.77 5.66 -4.44
N THR A 151 -5.52 6.15 -3.45
CA THR A 151 -6.18 5.31 -2.45
C THR A 151 -7.59 5.83 -2.15
N PRO A 152 -8.59 4.93 -1.95
CA PRO A 152 -9.98 5.33 -1.73
C PRO A 152 -10.23 5.96 -0.35
N TYR A 153 -9.21 6.07 0.49
CA TYR A 153 -9.33 6.50 1.87
C TYR A 153 -8.78 7.89 2.16
N ALA A 154 -8.16 8.55 1.17
CA ALA A 154 -7.75 9.94 1.32
C ALA A 154 -9.00 10.81 1.53
N THR A 155 -8.95 11.75 2.50
CA THR A 155 -10.09 12.61 2.84
C THR A 155 -10.58 13.38 1.61
N GLY A 156 -9.65 13.91 0.81
CA GLY A 156 -9.98 14.60 -0.45
C GLY A 156 -10.60 13.70 -1.51
N PHE A 157 -10.12 12.45 -1.66
CA PHE A 157 -10.69 11.50 -2.61
C PHE A 157 -12.13 11.11 -2.25
N ILE A 158 -12.40 10.87 -0.96
CA ILE A 158 -13.74 10.55 -0.48
C ILE A 158 -14.70 11.70 -0.84
N GLY A 159 -14.26 12.95 -0.62
CA GLY A 159 -14.95 14.15 -1.07
C GLY A 159 -16.31 14.38 -0.39
N LYS A 160 -16.50 13.82 0.81
CA LYS A 160 -17.76 13.93 1.59
C LYS A 160 -17.65 14.90 2.78
N ALA A 161 -16.44 15.33 3.13
CA ALA A 161 -16.25 16.27 4.23
C ALA A 161 -16.51 17.71 3.73
N PRO A 162 -16.98 18.62 4.58
CA PRO A 162 -17.08 20.03 4.22
C PRO A 162 -15.74 20.55 3.69
N GLY A 163 -15.79 21.30 2.59
CA GLY A 163 -14.59 21.85 1.95
C GLY A 163 -13.73 20.83 1.20
N THR A 164 -14.22 19.61 0.94
CA THR A 164 -13.48 18.63 0.12
C THR A 164 -14.19 18.20 -1.15
N SER A 165 -13.42 17.79 -2.16
CA SER A 165 -13.95 17.37 -3.46
C SER A 165 -13.05 16.39 -4.18
N ARG A 166 -13.65 15.33 -4.73
CA ARG A 166 -12.94 14.35 -5.57
C ARG A 166 -12.44 14.97 -6.89
N ASP A 167 -13.16 15.94 -7.45
CA ASP A 167 -12.70 16.64 -8.65
C ASP A 167 -11.47 17.50 -8.34
N GLN A 168 -11.49 18.20 -7.20
CA GLN A 168 -10.30 18.93 -6.74
C GLN A 168 -9.13 17.97 -6.45
N TYR A 169 -9.40 16.80 -5.85
CA TYR A 169 -8.37 15.77 -5.65
C TYR A 169 -7.79 15.27 -6.97
N THR A 170 -8.64 15.12 -8.01
CA THR A 170 -8.22 14.73 -9.35
C THR A 170 -7.34 15.82 -9.99
N HIS A 171 -7.71 17.09 -9.80
CA HIS A 171 -6.92 18.23 -10.27
C HIS A 171 -5.57 18.32 -9.55
N ASP A 172 -5.54 18.15 -8.23
CA ASP A 172 -4.31 18.15 -7.43
C ASP A 172 -3.37 17.00 -7.82
N LEU A 173 -3.91 15.80 -8.07
CA LEU A 173 -3.11 14.69 -8.59
C LEU A 173 -2.56 14.99 -10.00
N ALA A 174 -3.38 15.57 -10.89
CA ALA A 174 -2.92 15.98 -12.21
C ALA A 174 -1.81 17.04 -12.13
N HIS A 175 -1.98 18.01 -11.24
CA HIS A 175 -0.99 19.06 -11.00
C HIS A 175 0.33 18.47 -10.48
N ALA A 176 0.29 17.56 -9.50
CA ALA A 176 1.48 16.89 -8.99
C ALA A 176 2.20 16.07 -10.09
N LEU A 177 1.44 15.33 -10.90
CA LEU A 177 1.99 14.56 -12.02
C LEU A 177 2.65 15.47 -13.06
N ALA A 178 2.00 16.58 -13.43
CA ALA A 178 2.55 17.55 -14.38
C ALA A 178 3.83 18.20 -13.84
N THR A 179 3.83 18.64 -12.57
CA THR A 179 4.98 19.25 -11.90
C THR A 179 6.19 18.31 -11.89
N TYR A 180 5.99 17.03 -11.55
CA TYR A 180 7.08 16.07 -11.43
C TYR A 180 7.49 15.39 -12.74
N ARG A 181 6.72 15.55 -13.82
CA ARG A 181 6.97 14.88 -15.10
C ARG A 181 8.42 14.94 -15.60
N PRO A 182 9.13 16.10 -15.57
CA PRO A 182 10.52 16.16 -16.02
C PRO A 182 11.45 15.21 -15.24
N VAL A 183 11.20 15.04 -13.93
CA VAL A 183 11.97 14.11 -13.10
C VAL A 183 11.55 12.67 -13.40
N LEU A 184 10.24 12.40 -13.47
CA LEU A 184 9.69 11.05 -13.71
C LEU A 184 10.17 10.47 -15.05
N ASP A 185 10.19 11.28 -16.10
CA ASP A 185 10.62 10.86 -17.43
C ASP A 185 12.14 10.63 -17.47
N ARG A 186 12.93 11.42 -16.71
CA ARG A 186 14.39 11.26 -16.61
C ARG A 186 14.81 10.03 -15.80
N ILE A 187 14.13 9.73 -14.68
CA ILE A 187 14.46 8.54 -13.87
C ILE A 187 13.85 7.25 -14.45
N GLY A 188 12.96 7.37 -15.43
CA GLY A 188 12.27 6.26 -16.08
C GLY A 188 11.11 5.70 -15.26
N HIS A 189 10.10 5.18 -15.95
CA HIS A 189 8.90 4.62 -15.30
C HIS A 189 9.17 3.20 -14.79
N GLY A 190 8.63 2.89 -13.62
CA GLY A 190 8.76 1.58 -12.99
C GLY A 190 8.35 1.58 -11.52
N ALA A 191 7.92 0.42 -11.01
CA ALA A 191 7.62 0.23 -9.58
C ALA A 191 8.80 0.62 -8.67
N ALA A 192 10.01 0.52 -9.21
CA ALA A 192 11.28 0.82 -8.58
C ALA A 192 11.66 2.31 -8.65
N THR A 193 11.10 3.08 -9.57
CA THR A 193 11.54 4.42 -9.96
C THR A 193 10.34 5.38 -9.93
N ALA A 194 9.65 5.60 -11.05
CA ALA A 194 8.49 6.48 -11.19
C ALA A 194 7.20 5.71 -11.49
N ALA A 195 6.18 5.83 -10.62
CA ALA A 195 4.88 5.20 -10.87
C ALA A 195 3.71 5.87 -10.11
N VAL A 196 2.51 5.62 -10.60
CA VAL A 196 1.24 5.79 -9.89
C VAL A 196 0.74 4.42 -9.45
N GLU A 197 0.65 4.19 -8.14
CA GLU A 197 0.08 2.98 -7.57
C GLU A 197 -1.39 3.18 -7.22
N LEU A 198 -2.26 2.32 -7.75
CA LEU A 198 -3.66 2.23 -7.38
C LEU A 198 -3.83 1.12 -6.32
N ARG A 199 -4.45 1.47 -5.19
CA ARG A 199 -4.77 0.53 -4.11
C ARG A 199 -6.26 0.52 -3.85
N PHE A 200 -6.93 -0.60 -4.12
CA PHE A 200 -8.39 -0.70 -4.03
C PHE A 200 -8.86 -1.04 -2.62
N ALA A 201 -10.12 -0.69 -2.31
CA ALA A 201 -10.79 -1.22 -1.13
C ALA A 201 -10.99 -2.74 -1.29
N PRO A 202 -10.89 -3.54 -0.22
CA PRO A 202 -11.13 -4.98 -0.32
C PRO A 202 -12.63 -5.24 -0.50
N LEU A 203 -12.98 -6.25 -1.29
CA LEU A 203 -14.34 -6.80 -1.34
C LEU A 203 -14.45 -7.87 -0.26
N VAL A 204 -15.17 -7.54 0.82
CA VAL A 204 -15.27 -8.39 2.02
C VAL A 204 -16.73 -8.72 2.30
N GLY A 205 -17.05 -10.01 2.28
CA GLY A 205 -18.35 -10.53 2.72
C GLY A 205 -18.20 -11.29 4.04
N ILE A 206 -19.08 -10.98 5.01
CA ILE A 206 -19.22 -11.76 6.24
C ILE A 206 -20.43 -12.68 6.04
N ALA A 207 -20.17 -13.98 6.05
CA ALA A 207 -21.16 -15.02 5.83
C ALA A 207 -20.63 -16.33 6.39
N ASP A 208 -21.53 -17.20 6.84
CA ASP A 208 -21.14 -18.52 7.32
C ASP A 208 -20.46 -19.31 6.19
N LEU A 209 -19.28 -19.85 6.49
CA LEU A 209 -18.58 -20.77 5.61
C LEU A 209 -19.04 -22.19 5.89
N THR A 210 -19.73 -22.79 4.93
CA THR A 210 -20.03 -24.22 4.94
C THR A 210 -18.88 -24.99 4.31
N ASP A 211 -18.40 -26.02 4.99
CA ASP A 211 -17.39 -26.97 4.55
C ASP A 211 -17.98 -28.38 4.72
N THR A 212 -18.36 -29.02 3.62
CA THR A 212 -19.16 -30.25 3.65
C THR A 212 -18.99 -31.12 2.42
N HIS A 213 -19.64 -32.27 2.37
CA HIS A 213 -19.69 -33.16 1.22
C HIS A 213 -21.13 -33.35 0.74
N ILE A 214 -21.36 -33.10 -0.56
CA ILE A 214 -22.66 -33.22 -1.21
C ILE A 214 -22.50 -34.07 -2.47
N ASP A 215 -23.32 -35.11 -2.60
CA ASP A 215 -23.28 -36.04 -3.75
C ASP A 215 -21.89 -36.67 -3.98
N GLY A 216 -21.12 -36.85 -2.89
CA GLY A 216 -19.75 -37.39 -2.95
C GLY A 216 -18.66 -36.38 -3.33
N HIS A 217 -19.01 -35.11 -3.55
CA HIS A 217 -18.06 -34.03 -3.83
C HIS A 217 -17.85 -33.16 -2.59
N HIS A 218 -16.61 -32.77 -2.32
CA HIS A 218 -16.33 -31.73 -1.31
C HIS A 218 -16.84 -30.37 -1.83
N VAL A 219 -17.54 -29.64 -0.96
CA VAL A 219 -18.21 -28.37 -1.27
C VAL A 219 -17.88 -27.34 -0.20
N LEU A 220 -17.34 -26.21 -0.63
CA LEU A 220 -17.26 -24.99 0.18
C LEU A 220 -18.30 -23.99 -0.30
N ALA A 221 -19.08 -23.40 0.60
CA ALA A 221 -20.05 -22.35 0.28
C ALA A 221 -19.91 -21.18 1.25
N CYS A 222 -19.81 -19.95 0.73
CA CYS A 222 -19.73 -18.73 1.54
C CYS A 222 -20.22 -17.51 0.73
N GLY A 223 -21.31 -16.89 1.18
CA GLY A 223 -21.96 -15.82 0.43
C GLY A 223 -22.36 -16.26 -0.99
N PRO A 224 -22.02 -15.50 -2.05
CA PRO A 224 -22.35 -15.87 -3.43
C PRO A 224 -21.45 -16.97 -4.00
N HIS A 225 -20.42 -17.41 -3.27
CA HIS A 225 -19.41 -18.33 -3.79
C HIS A 225 -19.69 -19.77 -3.40
N LEU A 226 -19.77 -20.65 -4.40
CA LEU A 226 -19.88 -22.09 -4.27
C LEU A 226 -18.69 -22.75 -4.99
N LEU A 227 -17.87 -23.49 -4.25
CA LEU A 227 -16.71 -24.23 -4.75
C LEU A 227 -17.01 -25.72 -4.64
N ILE A 228 -17.06 -26.41 -5.78
CA ILE A 228 -17.39 -27.84 -5.87
C ILE A 228 -16.17 -28.61 -6.38
N ALA A 229 -15.69 -29.60 -5.63
CA ALA A 229 -14.59 -30.45 -6.07
C ALA A 229 -14.95 -31.14 -7.39
N ARG A 230 -14.06 -31.10 -8.39
CA ARG A 230 -14.35 -31.72 -9.70
C ARG A 230 -14.36 -33.24 -9.64
N GLN A 231 -13.60 -33.81 -8.72
CA GLN A 231 -13.54 -35.26 -8.49
C GLN A 231 -14.25 -35.57 -7.18
N PRO A 232 -15.07 -36.63 -7.13
CA PRO A 232 -15.64 -37.09 -5.88
C PRO A 232 -14.53 -37.65 -4.99
N GLY A 233 -14.69 -37.50 -3.68
CA GLY A 233 -13.69 -37.88 -2.68
C GLY A 233 -14.15 -37.48 -1.29
N ARG A 234 -13.53 -38.07 -0.27
CA ARG A 234 -13.77 -37.73 1.15
C ARG A 234 -12.54 -37.23 1.88
N ASP A 235 -11.39 -37.25 1.20
CA ASP A 235 -10.13 -36.86 1.81
C ASP A 235 -10.11 -35.35 2.02
N PRO A 236 -9.65 -34.86 3.19
CA PRO A 236 -9.51 -33.44 3.42
C PRO A 236 -8.50 -32.85 2.45
N ILE A 237 -8.70 -31.59 2.06
CA ILE A 237 -7.72 -30.86 1.26
C ILE A 237 -6.41 -30.80 2.06
N PRO A 238 -5.27 -31.28 1.53
CA PRO A 238 -4.00 -31.17 2.21
C PRO A 238 -3.60 -29.71 2.38
N GLU A 239 -2.90 -29.41 3.47
CA GLU A 239 -2.30 -28.10 3.66
C GLU A 239 -1.30 -27.82 2.52
N THR A 240 -1.37 -26.63 1.96
CA THR A 240 -0.40 -26.07 1.03
C THR A 240 0.50 -25.11 1.81
N ARG A 241 1.80 -25.16 1.58
CA ARG A 241 2.80 -24.27 2.18
C ARG A 241 3.61 -23.56 1.12
N ILE A 242 4.11 -22.38 1.47
CA ILE A 242 5.16 -21.71 0.70
C ILE A 242 6.48 -22.39 1.06
N GLU A 243 7.00 -23.21 0.16
CA GLU A 243 8.28 -23.90 0.37
C GLU A 243 9.44 -22.90 0.32
N ARG A 244 9.38 -21.98 -0.65
CA ARG A 244 10.39 -20.95 -0.88
C ARG A 244 9.85 -19.84 -1.77
N LEU A 245 10.66 -18.80 -1.94
CA LEU A 245 10.51 -17.86 -3.06
C LEU A 245 11.43 -18.29 -4.22
N ASP A 246 10.96 -18.15 -5.46
CA ASP A 246 11.79 -18.34 -6.66
C ASP A 246 12.72 -17.13 -6.91
N ASP A 247 13.53 -17.20 -7.97
CA ASP A 247 14.49 -16.14 -8.32
C ASP A 247 13.81 -14.82 -8.72
N ARG A 248 12.50 -14.86 -9.01
CA ARG A 248 11.63 -13.70 -9.27
C ARG A 248 10.83 -13.31 -8.04
N HIS A 249 11.19 -13.86 -6.89
CA HIS A 249 10.55 -13.69 -5.60
C HIS A 249 9.05 -14.05 -5.60
N GLN A 250 8.64 -15.03 -6.42
CA GLN A 250 7.29 -15.59 -6.40
C GLN A 250 7.21 -16.77 -5.44
N PRO A 251 6.09 -16.97 -4.71
CA PRO A 251 5.88 -18.15 -3.88
C PRO A 251 5.89 -19.43 -4.71
N VAL A 252 6.70 -20.39 -4.30
CA VAL A 252 6.66 -21.77 -4.78
C VAL A 252 5.86 -22.58 -3.76
N LEU A 253 4.78 -23.20 -4.21
CA LEU A 253 3.89 -24.00 -3.37
C LEU A 253 4.30 -25.47 -3.43
N ASP A 254 4.29 -26.14 -2.29
CA ASP A 254 4.55 -27.59 -2.18
C ASP A 254 3.43 -28.47 -2.76
N GLN A 255 2.25 -27.88 -2.99
CA GLN A 255 1.09 -28.54 -3.57
C GLN A 255 0.53 -27.74 -4.78
N PRO A 256 0.11 -28.40 -5.86
CA PRO A 256 -0.44 -27.74 -7.06
C PRO A 256 -1.90 -27.27 -6.91
N GLY A 257 -2.53 -27.53 -5.76
CA GLY A 257 -3.94 -27.25 -5.52
C GLY A 257 -4.89 -28.24 -6.22
N ILE A 258 -6.07 -28.44 -5.62
CA ILE A 258 -7.09 -29.37 -6.12
C ILE A 258 -8.04 -28.64 -7.07
N ARG A 259 -8.53 -29.31 -8.11
CA ARG A 259 -9.44 -28.69 -9.10
C ARG A 259 -10.86 -28.59 -8.55
N TYR A 260 -11.40 -27.37 -8.53
CA TYR A 260 -12.77 -27.06 -8.17
C TYR A 260 -13.49 -26.37 -9.33
N LEU A 261 -14.81 -26.51 -9.39
CA LEU A 261 -15.68 -25.59 -10.10
C LEU A 261 -16.08 -24.48 -9.12
N HIS A 262 -15.70 -23.25 -9.41
CA HIS A 262 -16.16 -22.07 -8.70
C HIS A 262 -17.37 -21.49 -9.42
N VAL A 263 -18.53 -21.58 -8.77
CA VAL A 263 -19.78 -20.98 -9.21
C VAL A 263 -20.06 -19.75 -8.34
N VAL A 264 -20.40 -18.63 -8.96
CA VAL A 264 -20.79 -17.40 -8.28
C VAL A 264 -22.24 -17.08 -8.62
N SER A 265 -23.08 -16.96 -7.60
CA SER A 265 -24.48 -16.52 -7.71
C SER A 265 -25.09 -16.25 -6.31
N ASP A 266 -25.75 -15.11 -6.13
CA ASP A 266 -26.58 -14.77 -4.97
C ASP A 266 -27.84 -15.66 -4.87
N HIS A 267 -28.17 -16.40 -5.94
CA HIS A 267 -29.38 -17.22 -6.04
C HIS A 267 -29.16 -18.70 -5.70
N LEU A 268 -27.91 -19.11 -5.44
CA LEU A 268 -27.57 -20.50 -5.20
C LEU A 268 -27.50 -20.83 -3.71
N GLN A 269 -27.96 -22.03 -3.40
CA GLN A 269 -27.73 -22.69 -2.12
C GLN A 269 -27.12 -24.07 -2.37
N PRO A 270 -26.17 -24.52 -1.54
CA PRO A 270 -25.55 -25.82 -1.71
C PRO A 270 -26.57 -26.93 -1.47
N SER A 271 -26.84 -27.74 -2.50
CA SER A 271 -27.73 -28.89 -2.43
C SER A 271 -27.29 -29.95 -3.45
N THR A 272 -27.78 -31.17 -3.31
CA THR A 272 -27.48 -32.27 -4.26
C THR A 272 -27.86 -31.89 -5.69
N SER A 273 -29.02 -31.28 -5.92
CA SER A 273 -29.43 -30.85 -7.27
C SER A 273 -28.51 -29.74 -7.78
N THR A 274 -28.24 -28.72 -6.96
CA THR A 274 -27.34 -27.62 -7.34
C THR A 274 -25.97 -28.13 -7.75
N VAL A 275 -25.40 -29.07 -7.00
CA VAL A 275 -24.07 -29.65 -7.29
C VAL A 275 -24.07 -30.40 -8.61
N ARG A 276 -25.07 -31.26 -8.85
CA ARG A 276 -25.20 -32.00 -10.11
C ARG A 276 -25.38 -31.05 -11.29
N ASP A 277 -26.29 -30.09 -11.17
CA ASP A 277 -26.61 -29.15 -12.23
C ASP A 277 -25.43 -28.24 -12.56
N ALA A 278 -24.67 -27.81 -11.54
CA ALA A 278 -23.43 -27.04 -11.70
C ALA A 278 -22.37 -27.84 -12.46
N LEU A 279 -22.12 -29.09 -12.05
CA LEU A 279 -21.12 -29.95 -12.69
C LEU A 279 -21.50 -30.31 -14.15
N ASN A 280 -22.79 -30.44 -14.43
CA ASN A 280 -23.32 -30.69 -15.77
C ASN A 280 -23.49 -29.41 -16.63
N GLY A 281 -23.32 -28.22 -16.04
CA GLY A 281 -23.44 -26.95 -16.76
C GLY A 281 -24.88 -26.57 -17.14
N VAL A 282 -25.88 -27.00 -16.35
CA VAL A 282 -27.32 -26.83 -16.64
C VAL A 282 -28.05 -25.98 -15.58
N LEU A 283 -27.32 -25.23 -14.75
CA LEU A 283 -27.93 -24.33 -13.76
C LEU A 283 -28.83 -23.29 -14.43
N ALA A 284 -30.09 -23.22 -13.96
CA ALA A 284 -31.12 -22.34 -14.53
C ALA A 284 -31.11 -20.90 -13.99
N VAL A 285 -30.26 -20.59 -13.01
CA VAL A 285 -30.14 -19.25 -12.41
C VAL A 285 -29.01 -18.45 -13.06
N PRO A 286 -29.05 -17.11 -13.03
CA PRO A 286 -27.89 -16.31 -13.42
C PRO A 286 -26.67 -16.64 -12.56
N HIS A 287 -25.56 -16.99 -13.21
CA HIS A 287 -24.32 -17.36 -12.53
C HIS A 287 -23.10 -17.17 -13.43
N THR A 288 -21.92 -17.15 -12.82
CA THR A 288 -20.66 -17.43 -13.53
C THR A 288 -20.05 -18.71 -12.99
N ALA A 289 -19.48 -19.54 -13.86
CA ALA A 289 -18.78 -20.76 -13.47
C ALA A 289 -17.38 -20.81 -14.09
N THR A 290 -16.36 -21.08 -13.28
CA THR A 290 -14.97 -21.22 -13.74
C THR A 290 -14.27 -22.37 -13.01
N THR A 291 -13.35 -23.05 -13.68
CA THR A 291 -12.48 -24.03 -13.00
C THR A 291 -11.33 -23.30 -12.31
N VAL A 292 -11.05 -23.65 -11.06
CA VAL A 292 -10.01 -23.04 -10.22
C VAL A 292 -9.16 -24.11 -9.53
N ARG A 293 -7.98 -23.70 -9.03
CA ARG A 293 -7.15 -24.47 -8.09
C ARG A 293 -7.39 -23.98 -6.67
N LEU A 294 -7.92 -24.86 -5.83
CA LEU A 294 -8.16 -24.58 -4.43
C LEU A 294 -6.99 -25.09 -3.58
N HIS A 295 -6.52 -24.23 -2.69
CA HIS A 295 -5.49 -24.50 -1.71
C HIS A 295 -6.05 -24.32 -0.29
N ARG A 296 -5.63 -25.17 0.65
CA ARG A 296 -5.82 -24.93 2.09
C ARG A 296 -4.52 -24.35 2.63
N LEU A 297 -4.54 -23.12 3.11
CA LEU A 297 -3.39 -22.40 3.65
C LEU A 297 -3.62 -22.16 5.15
N SER A 298 -2.57 -21.80 5.89
CA SER A 298 -2.67 -21.45 7.30
C SER A 298 -1.82 -20.22 7.61
N ASN A 299 -2.26 -19.43 8.60
CA ASN A 299 -1.52 -18.29 9.15
C ASN A 299 -1.75 -18.22 10.68
N ALA A 300 -1.26 -17.18 11.36
CA ALA A 300 -1.42 -17.08 12.81
C ALA A 300 -2.89 -16.99 13.28
N ASP A 301 -3.81 -16.61 12.38
CA ASP A 301 -5.25 -16.52 12.64
C ASP A 301 -5.99 -17.85 12.33
N GLY A 302 -5.27 -18.88 11.87
CA GLY A 302 -5.78 -20.21 11.55
C GLY A 302 -5.99 -20.46 10.06
N ASP A 303 -6.52 -21.65 9.74
CA ASP A 303 -6.68 -22.10 8.36
C ASP A 303 -7.60 -21.18 7.54
N TYR A 304 -7.33 -21.14 6.24
CA TYR A 304 -8.15 -20.49 5.23
C TYR A 304 -7.99 -21.19 3.88
N TYR A 305 -8.96 -21.02 3.00
CA TYR A 305 -8.92 -21.56 1.65
C TYR A 305 -8.65 -20.45 0.64
N SER A 306 -7.89 -20.74 -0.41
CA SER A 306 -7.65 -19.79 -1.49
C SER A 306 -7.80 -20.46 -2.84
N ALA A 307 -8.71 -19.94 -3.66
CA ALA A 307 -8.93 -20.34 -5.03
C ALA A 307 -8.13 -19.42 -5.97
N ASP A 308 -7.27 -20.02 -6.79
CA ASP A 308 -6.33 -19.33 -7.69
C ASP A 308 -5.62 -18.14 -7.01
N PRO A 309 -4.84 -18.38 -5.95
CA PRO A 309 -4.17 -17.32 -5.17
C PRO A 309 -3.15 -16.47 -5.95
N ASP A 310 -2.86 -16.83 -7.20
CA ASP A 310 -1.84 -16.21 -8.04
C ASP A 310 -2.37 -15.82 -9.44
N PHE A 311 -1.56 -15.14 -10.23
CA PHE A 311 -1.86 -14.78 -11.60
C PHE A 311 -2.07 -16.02 -12.46
N HIS A 312 -3.13 -15.98 -13.24
CA HIS A 312 -3.35 -16.88 -14.36
C HIS A 312 -2.23 -16.75 -15.40
N PRO A 313 -2.00 -17.78 -16.25
CA PRO A 313 -1.01 -17.71 -17.33
C PRO A 313 -1.19 -16.49 -18.26
N ASP A 314 -2.44 -16.06 -18.46
CA ASP A 314 -2.80 -14.87 -19.25
C ASP A 314 -2.57 -13.53 -18.51
N GLY A 315 -2.20 -13.58 -17.23
CA GLY A 315 -1.94 -12.42 -16.38
C GLY A 315 -3.16 -11.86 -15.65
N ARG A 316 -4.36 -12.45 -15.80
CA ARG A 316 -5.52 -12.10 -14.96
C ARG A 316 -5.30 -12.51 -13.52
N PHE A 317 -6.00 -11.85 -12.59
CA PHE A 317 -5.95 -12.15 -11.17
C PHE A 317 -7.38 -12.15 -10.61
N THR A 318 -7.84 -13.33 -10.16
CA THR A 318 -9.23 -13.59 -9.74
C THR A 318 -9.26 -14.36 -8.42
N ALA A 319 -8.28 -14.11 -7.55
CA ALA A 319 -8.12 -14.89 -6.32
C ALA A 319 -9.32 -14.67 -5.38
N LEU A 320 -9.87 -15.76 -4.85
CA LEU A 320 -10.88 -15.75 -3.80
C LEU A 320 -10.29 -16.41 -2.56
N ASN A 321 -10.40 -15.74 -1.41
CA ASN A 321 -9.97 -16.29 -0.13
C ASN A 321 -11.17 -16.48 0.77
N LEU A 322 -11.32 -17.66 1.35
CA LEU A 322 -12.39 -18.04 2.25
C LEU A 322 -11.82 -18.32 3.63
N TYR A 323 -12.42 -17.71 4.65
CA TYR A 323 -11.91 -17.74 6.01
C TYR A 323 -12.95 -18.42 6.92
N PRO A 324 -12.75 -19.68 7.33
CA PRO A 324 -13.56 -20.31 8.37
C PRO A 324 -13.39 -19.61 9.71
N THR A 325 -14.33 -19.80 10.63
CA THR A 325 -14.11 -19.43 12.03
C THR A 325 -12.96 -20.25 12.62
N SER A 326 -12.24 -19.64 13.55
CA SER A 326 -11.16 -20.30 14.30
C SER A 326 -11.21 -19.85 15.76
N HIS A 327 -10.29 -20.35 16.59
CA HIS A 327 -10.17 -19.92 17.97
C HIS A 327 -9.83 -18.41 18.11
N THR A 328 -9.16 -17.82 17.11
CA THR A 328 -8.85 -16.39 17.05
C THR A 328 -9.83 -15.63 16.15
N ARG A 329 -10.22 -16.20 15.00
CA ARG A 329 -11.11 -15.61 14.01
C ARG A 329 -12.58 -15.87 14.38
N LYS A 330 -13.22 -14.85 14.98
CA LYS A 330 -14.59 -14.95 15.52
C LYS A 330 -15.69 -14.98 14.47
N VAL A 331 -15.40 -14.58 13.23
CA VAL A 331 -16.36 -14.53 12.12
C VAL A 331 -15.80 -15.27 10.93
N SER A 332 -16.66 -15.90 10.15
CA SER A 332 -16.30 -16.46 8.85
C SER A 332 -16.72 -15.54 7.71
N GLY A 333 -16.15 -15.75 6.53
CA GLY A 333 -16.44 -14.92 5.37
C GLY A 333 -15.42 -15.09 4.26
N TYR A 334 -15.39 -14.12 3.36
CA TYR A 334 -14.51 -14.15 2.21
C TYR A 334 -13.87 -12.78 1.90
N THR A 335 -12.73 -12.84 1.22
CA THR A 335 -12.18 -11.70 0.47
C THR A 335 -12.08 -12.08 -1.01
N ASP A 336 -12.80 -11.38 -1.87
CA ASP A 336 -12.63 -11.48 -3.31
C ASP A 336 -11.58 -10.44 -3.73
N ALA A 337 -10.40 -10.93 -4.12
CA ALA A 337 -9.25 -10.13 -4.49
C ALA A 337 -9.13 -9.94 -6.02
N THR A 338 -10.22 -10.16 -6.77
CA THR A 338 -10.25 -9.98 -8.22
C THR A 338 -9.79 -8.58 -8.62
N ARG A 339 -8.77 -8.51 -9.49
CA ARG A 339 -8.24 -7.24 -10.01
C ARG A 339 -9.01 -6.84 -11.27
N HIS A 340 -10.21 -6.32 -11.09
CA HIS A 340 -11.09 -5.96 -12.20
C HIS A 340 -10.46 -4.95 -13.17
N PHE A 341 -9.76 -3.93 -12.66
CA PHE A 341 -9.09 -2.94 -13.50
C PHE A 341 -8.00 -3.58 -14.37
N LEU A 342 -7.06 -4.31 -13.74
CA LEU A 342 -6.04 -5.05 -14.48
C LEU A 342 -6.65 -6.02 -15.50
N GLY A 343 -7.69 -6.77 -15.11
CA GLY A 343 -8.38 -7.70 -16.00
C GLY A 343 -8.97 -7.03 -17.24
N ALA A 344 -9.64 -5.89 -17.06
CA ALA A 344 -10.21 -5.12 -18.18
C ALA A 344 -9.11 -4.53 -19.09
N LEU A 345 -8.02 -4.03 -18.51
CA LEU A 345 -6.86 -3.53 -19.25
C LEU A 345 -6.22 -4.63 -20.10
N LEU A 346 -5.98 -5.81 -19.52
CA LEU A 346 -5.37 -6.94 -20.22
C LEU A 346 -6.27 -7.50 -21.32
N ALA A 347 -7.59 -7.60 -21.09
CA ALA A 347 -8.54 -8.02 -22.10
C ALA A 347 -8.57 -7.04 -23.30
N HIS A 348 -8.53 -5.74 -23.04
CA HIS A 348 -8.50 -4.70 -24.07
C HIS A 348 -7.23 -4.77 -24.94
N LYS A 349 -6.08 -5.03 -24.31
CA LYS A 349 -4.80 -5.27 -25.01
C LYS A 349 -4.84 -6.55 -25.85
N ALA A 350 -5.33 -7.65 -25.28
CA ALA A 350 -5.43 -8.93 -25.98
C ALA A 350 -6.31 -8.84 -27.22
N ALA A 351 -7.43 -8.10 -27.15
CA ALA A 351 -8.31 -7.84 -28.30
C ALA A 351 -7.62 -7.07 -29.46
N ARG A 352 -6.43 -6.51 -29.23
CA ARG A 352 -5.60 -5.80 -30.22
C ARG A 352 -4.33 -6.58 -30.57
N GLY A 353 -4.26 -7.86 -30.21
CA GLY A 353 -3.08 -8.70 -30.44
C GLY A 353 -1.88 -8.37 -29.56
N LEU A 354 -2.06 -7.57 -28.50
CA LEU A 354 -0.98 -7.23 -27.57
C LEU A 354 -0.96 -8.19 -26.39
N GLY A 355 0.23 -8.71 -26.08
CA GLY A 355 0.49 -9.51 -24.90
C GLY A 355 0.40 -8.70 -23.60
N ARG A 356 0.31 -9.41 -22.47
CA ARG A 356 0.14 -8.78 -21.15
C ARG A 356 1.23 -7.75 -20.82
N ARG A 357 2.48 -8.01 -21.25
CA ARG A 357 3.66 -7.18 -20.97
C ARG A 357 3.97 -6.17 -22.06
N ASP A 358 3.30 -6.25 -23.21
CA ASP A 358 3.67 -5.45 -24.39
C ASP A 358 3.31 -3.98 -24.17
N PRO A 359 4.14 -3.02 -24.62
CA PRO A 359 3.75 -1.63 -24.58
C PRO A 359 2.56 -1.37 -25.53
N PHE A 360 1.76 -0.34 -25.23
CA PHE A 360 0.66 0.08 -26.11
C PHE A 360 0.83 1.55 -26.51
N PRO A 361 1.86 1.89 -27.33
CA PRO A 361 2.23 3.27 -27.64
C PRO A 361 1.15 4.03 -28.43
N ALA A 362 0.39 3.32 -29.27
CA ALA A 362 -0.69 3.88 -30.08
C ALA A 362 -2.03 4.06 -29.32
N ALA A 363 -2.06 3.81 -28.01
CA ALA A 363 -3.28 3.96 -27.23
C ALA A 363 -3.79 5.40 -27.26
N THR A 364 -5.11 5.55 -27.31
CA THR A 364 -5.84 6.82 -27.36
C THR A 364 -6.75 6.99 -26.14
N ALA A 365 -7.35 8.18 -25.97
CA ALA A 365 -8.36 8.38 -24.93
C ALA A 365 -9.58 7.43 -25.10
N ALA A 366 -9.94 7.12 -26.35
CA ALA A 366 -11.02 6.16 -26.63
C ALA A 366 -10.70 4.74 -26.14
N ASP A 367 -9.43 4.34 -26.11
CA ASP A 367 -9.01 3.07 -25.52
C ASP A 367 -9.21 3.05 -23.99
N ILE A 368 -8.97 4.18 -23.33
CA ILE A 368 -9.24 4.33 -21.89
C ILE A 368 -10.75 4.24 -21.63
N ASP A 369 -11.57 4.94 -22.44
CA ASP A 369 -13.02 4.91 -22.33
C ASP A 369 -13.60 3.51 -22.57
N ALA A 370 -13.01 2.72 -23.46
CA ALA A 370 -13.36 1.33 -23.66
C ALA A 370 -13.11 0.49 -22.40
N VAL A 371 -11.95 0.62 -21.74
CA VAL A 371 -11.67 -0.07 -20.47
C VAL A 371 -12.66 0.33 -19.38
N LEU A 372 -12.96 1.62 -19.23
CA LEU A 372 -13.96 2.11 -18.28
C LEU A 372 -15.37 1.55 -18.59
N SER A 373 -15.71 1.43 -19.87
CA SER A 373 -16.99 0.87 -20.31
C SER A 373 -17.08 -0.63 -20.03
N VAL A 374 -16.00 -1.40 -20.21
CA VAL A 374 -15.94 -2.81 -19.79
C VAL A 374 -16.18 -2.96 -18.29
N LEU A 375 -15.59 -2.10 -17.46
CA LEU A 375 -15.81 -2.13 -16.01
C LEU A 375 -17.27 -1.81 -15.65
N ARG A 376 -17.92 -0.87 -16.34
CA ARG A 376 -19.36 -0.55 -16.14
C ARG A 376 -20.25 -1.72 -16.57
N ALA A 377 -20.01 -2.29 -17.74
CA ALA A 377 -20.73 -3.45 -18.24
C ALA A 377 -20.55 -4.67 -17.30
N ARG A 378 -19.34 -4.88 -16.76
CA ARG A 378 -19.10 -5.94 -15.77
C ARG A 378 -19.89 -5.72 -14.49
N ALA A 379 -19.96 -4.48 -13.99
CA ALA A 379 -20.76 -4.17 -12.82
C ALA A 379 -22.27 -4.41 -13.06
N GLN A 380 -22.78 -4.05 -14.24
CA GLN A 380 -24.18 -4.33 -14.63
C GLN A 380 -24.45 -5.82 -14.74
N HIS A 381 -23.57 -6.57 -15.40
CA HIS A 381 -23.71 -8.02 -15.52
C HIS A 381 -23.74 -8.73 -14.16
N LEU A 382 -23.07 -8.18 -13.15
CA LEU A 382 -23.04 -8.74 -11.81
C LEU A 382 -24.28 -8.38 -10.97
N ASP A 383 -25.18 -7.51 -11.41
CA ASP A 383 -26.37 -7.12 -10.61
C ASP A 383 -27.25 -8.30 -10.22
N ASP A 384 -27.38 -9.27 -11.13
CA ASP A 384 -28.21 -10.46 -10.96
C ASP A 384 -27.38 -11.69 -10.56
N ILE A 385 -26.07 -11.52 -10.31
CA ILE A 385 -25.14 -12.63 -10.02
C ILE A 385 -24.47 -12.43 -8.65
N ASP A 386 -23.88 -11.26 -8.40
CA ASP A 386 -23.20 -10.93 -7.17
C ASP A 386 -23.35 -9.43 -6.92
N LYS A 387 -24.40 -9.07 -6.17
CA LYS A 387 -24.74 -7.68 -5.88
C LYS A 387 -23.64 -6.98 -5.10
N ALA A 388 -22.90 -7.69 -4.26
CA ALA A 388 -21.81 -7.13 -3.48
C ALA A 388 -20.63 -6.74 -4.39
N ALA A 389 -20.24 -7.63 -5.32
CA ALA A 389 -19.22 -7.33 -6.32
C ALA A 389 -19.63 -6.21 -7.28
N ALA A 390 -20.90 -6.20 -7.72
CA ALA A 390 -21.45 -5.11 -8.53
C ALA A 390 -21.36 -3.75 -7.81
N ALA A 391 -21.77 -3.70 -6.54
CA ALA A 391 -21.71 -2.49 -5.72
C ALA A 391 -20.26 -2.04 -5.46
N HIS A 392 -19.34 -2.99 -5.23
CA HIS A 392 -17.92 -2.71 -5.04
C HIS A 392 -17.29 -2.11 -6.30
N LEU A 393 -17.56 -2.69 -7.47
CA LEU A 393 -17.10 -2.15 -8.75
C LEU A 393 -17.55 -0.70 -8.97
N ARG A 394 -18.84 -0.40 -8.72
CA ARG A 394 -19.40 0.95 -8.88
C ARG A 394 -18.88 1.94 -7.85
N GLY A 395 -18.77 1.51 -6.60
CA GLY A 395 -18.47 2.39 -5.47
C GLY A 395 -16.97 2.60 -5.20
N GLN A 396 -16.14 1.62 -5.55
CA GLN A 396 -14.72 1.57 -5.14
C GLN A 396 -13.76 1.50 -6.33
N VAL A 397 -14.03 0.66 -7.33
CA VAL A 397 -13.10 0.45 -8.46
C VAL A 397 -13.25 1.54 -9.52
N LEU A 398 -14.43 1.66 -10.12
CA LEU A 398 -14.71 2.59 -11.21
C LEU A 398 -14.34 4.05 -10.88
N PRO A 399 -14.69 4.61 -9.71
CA PRO A 399 -14.33 5.98 -9.37
C PRO A 399 -12.82 6.20 -9.32
N MET A 400 -12.06 5.24 -8.77
CA MET A 400 -10.62 5.37 -8.65
C MET A 400 -9.92 5.27 -10.01
N VAL A 401 -10.34 4.32 -10.87
CA VAL A 401 -9.81 4.23 -12.25
C VAL A 401 -10.15 5.49 -13.06
N SER A 402 -11.34 6.06 -12.85
CA SER A 402 -11.75 7.31 -13.52
C SER A 402 -10.93 8.51 -13.06
N VAL A 403 -10.64 8.64 -11.76
CA VAL A 403 -9.75 9.68 -11.23
C VAL A 403 -8.36 9.54 -11.84
N HIS A 404 -7.80 8.33 -11.87
CA HIS A 404 -6.49 8.06 -12.46
C HIS A 404 -6.43 8.47 -13.94
N ALA A 405 -7.38 7.99 -14.75
CA ALA A 405 -7.48 8.33 -16.17
C ALA A 405 -7.56 9.84 -16.40
N ARG A 406 -8.46 10.53 -15.69
CA ARG A 406 -8.62 11.99 -15.81
C ARG A 406 -7.37 12.74 -15.38
N ALA A 407 -6.72 12.33 -14.31
CA ALA A 407 -5.52 12.98 -13.81
C ALA A 407 -4.36 12.84 -14.79
N LEU A 408 -4.16 11.65 -15.37
CA LEU A 408 -3.13 11.41 -16.39
C LEU A 408 -3.33 12.31 -17.63
N LEU A 409 -4.54 12.31 -18.19
CA LEU A 409 -4.84 13.10 -19.39
C LEU A 409 -4.71 14.60 -19.11
N THR A 410 -5.20 15.07 -17.95
CA THR A 410 -5.09 16.48 -17.53
C THR A 410 -3.63 16.90 -17.31
N ALA A 411 -2.77 15.99 -16.81
CA ALA A 411 -1.34 16.22 -16.66
C ALA A 411 -0.56 16.15 -18.00
N GLY A 412 -1.24 15.92 -19.12
CA GLY A 412 -0.65 15.83 -20.45
C GLY A 412 0.12 14.53 -20.72
N TYR A 413 -0.11 13.47 -19.94
CA TYR A 413 0.46 12.15 -20.23
C TYR A 413 -0.25 11.52 -21.45
N PRO A 414 0.47 10.77 -22.31
CA PRO A 414 -0.16 10.01 -23.38
C PRO A 414 -1.06 8.92 -22.77
N ALA A 415 -2.12 8.54 -23.48
CA ALA A 415 -3.01 7.47 -23.03
C ALA A 415 -2.26 6.13 -22.84
N ALA A 416 -1.15 5.91 -23.55
CA ALA A 416 -0.25 4.79 -23.33
C ALA A 416 0.23 4.64 -21.87
N ALA A 417 0.35 5.75 -21.13
CA ALA A 417 0.74 5.73 -19.71
C ALA A 417 -0.30 5.01 -18.82
N PHE A 418 -1.58 5.05 -19.17
CA PHE A 418 -2.66 4.32 -18.50
C PHE A 418 -2.51 2.79 -18.67
N PHE A 419 -2.02 2.36 -19.83
CA PHE A 419 -1.77 0.94 -20.15
C PHE A 419 -0.37 0.46 -19.78
N SER A 420 0.50 1.36 -19.32
CA SER A 420 1.87 1.04 -18.94
C SER A 420 1.90 0.30 -17.62
N ARG A 421 2.42 -0.93 -17.65
CA ARG A 421 2.66 -1.74 -16.44
C ARG A 421 3.72 -1.15 -15.51
N ASP A 422 4.56 -0.27 -16.03
CA ASP A 422 5.67 0.32 -15.30
C ASP A 422 5.24 1.65 -14.64
N PHE A 423 4.26 2.34 -15.23
CA PHE A 423 3.75 3.62 -14.72
C PHE A 423 2.42 3.51 -13.97
N SER A 424 1.43 2.81 -14.52
CA SER A 424 0.09 2.64 -13.92
C SER A 424 -0.03 1.29 -13.24
N ILE A 425 0.26 1.24 -11.94
CA ILE A 425 0.40 -0.03 -11.21
C ILE A 425 -0.86 -0.31 -10.41
N ASP A 426 -1.64 -1.31 -10.85
CA ASP A 426 -2.66 -1.95 -10.01
C ASP A 426 -1.97 -2.84 -8.97
N THR A 427 -1.98 -2.41 -7.72
CA THR A 427 -1.38 -3.19 -6.62
C THR A 427 -2.33 -4.22 -6.02
N GLY A 428 -3.60 -4.23 -6.44
CA GLY A 428 -4.70 -5.00 -5.85
C GLY A 428 -5.37 -4.26 -4.69
N GLN A 429 -6.00 -5.04 -3.80
CA GLN A 429 -6.62 -4.51 -2.59
C GLN A 429 -5.57 -4.06 -1.56
N ILE A 430 -5.98 -3.15 -0.68
CA ILE A 430 -5.21 -2.80 0.52
C ILE A 430 -4.96 -4.04 1.38
N VAL A 431 -3.83 -4.05 2.08
CA VAL A 431 -3.39 -5.18 2.91
C VAL A 431 -3.78 -4.97 4.38
N ASN A 432 -3.82 -6.06 5.15
CA ASN A 432 -4.12 -6.05 6.59
C ASN A 432 -2.99 -5.40 7.41
N GLN A 433 -2.83 -4.08 7.33
CA GLN A 433 -1.83 -3.34 8.11
C GLN A 433 -2.41 -2.06 8.67
N GLY A 434 -2.05 -1.75 9.91
CA GLY A 434 -2.43 -0.50 10.55
C GLY A 434 -3.94 -0.34 10.74
N ARG A 435 -4.48 0.86 10.49
CA ARG A 435 -5.94 1.08 10.58
C ARG A 435 -6.73 0.26 9.55
N ALA A 436 -6.11 -0.17 8.45
CA ALA A 436 -6.76 -0.94 7.39
C ALA A 436 -7.29 -2.31 7.86
N GLN A 437 -6.82 -2.85 8.97
CA GLN A 437 -7.37 -4.08 9.56
C GLN A 437 -8.91 -4.02 9.72
N GLN A 438 -9.45 -2.85 10.06
CA GLN A 438 -10.90 -2.68 10.25
C GLN A 438 -11.71 -2.92 8.97
N LEU A 439 -11.09 -2.79 7.79
CA LEU A 439 -11.74 -3.08 6.51
C LEU A 439 -12.05 -4.56 6.30
N PHE A 440 -11.32 -5.44 6.99
CA PHE A 440 -11.51 -6.88 6.91
C PHE A 440 -12.60 -7.38 7.86
N ARG A 441 -13.31 -6.47 8.55
CA ARG A 441 -14.57 -6.75 9.28
C ARG A 441 -14.49 -7.94 10.25
N GLY A 442 -13.33 -8.13 10.87
CA GLY A 442 -13.09 -9.21 11.85
C GLY A 442 -12.52 -10.51 11.27
N LEU A 443 -12.37 -10.65 9.94
CA LEU A 443 -11.71 -11.79 9.30
C LEU A 443 -10.21 -11.87 9.63
N ALA A 444 -9.60 -10.72 9.97
CA ALA A 444 -8.25 -10.61 10.49
C ALA A 444 -8.25 -10.04 11.91
N PRO A 445 -8.27 -10.89 12.96
CA PRO A 445 -8.16 -10.44 14.34
C PRO A 445 -6.77 -9.85 14.66
N THR A 446 -5.73 -10.27 13.95
CA THR A 446 -4.35 -9.81 14.19
C THR A 446 -3.92 -8.75 13.17
N ASN A 447 -3.43 -7.60 13.64
CA ASN A 447 -2.93 -6.55 12.77
C ASN A 447 -1.62 -6.98 12.10
N GLY A 448 -1.50 -6.80 10.79
CA GLY A 448 -0.27 -7.15 10.08
C GLY A 448 -0.16 -8.63 9.73
N GLU A 449 -1.13 -9.47 10.12
CA GLU A 449 -1.13 -10.87 9.72
C GLU A 449 -1.50 -10.98 8.24
N PRO A 450 -0.67 -11.59 7.38
CA PRO A 450 -0.98 -11.73 5.97
C PRO A 450 -2.26 -12.53 5.76
N MET A 451 -3.17 -11.99 4.97
CA MET A 451 -4.46 -12.62 4.69
C MET A 451 -4.47 -13.39 3.37
N THR A 452 -3.45 -13.21 2.53
CA THR A 452 -3.39 -13.82 1.19
C THR A 452 -1.97 -14.30 0.90
N LEU A 453 -1.82 -15.21 -0.05
CA LEU A 453 -0.51 -15.66 -0.53
C LEU A 453 0.36 -14.50 -1.03
N ARG A 454 -0.26 -13.46 -1.62
CA ARG A 454 0.45 -12.27 -2.08
C ARG A 454 0.93 -11.37 -0.95
N GLU A 455 0.21 -11.33 0.17
CA GLU A 455 0.65 -10.65 1.39
C GLU A 455 1.78 -11.43 2.07
N GLU A 456 1.70 -12.76 2.11
CA GLU A 456 2.78 -13.61 2.64
C GLU A 456 4.09 -13.38 1.91
N ARG A 457 4.06 -13.33 0.57
CA ARG A 457 5.22 -12.95 -0.26
C ARG A 457 5.80 -11.58 0.12
N GLY A 458 4.94 -10.62 0.46
CA GLY A 458 5.32 -9.22 0.69
C GLY A 458 5.93 -8.99 2.08
N PHE A 459 5.24 -9.43 3.12
CA PHE A 459 5.59 -9.16 4.53
C PHE A 459 5.28 -10.34 5.48
N GLY A 460 5.11 -11.54 4.92
CA GLY A 460 5.02 -12.81 5.65
C GLY A 460 6.35 -13.29 6.23
N GLN A 461 6.34 -14.53 6.73
CA GLN A 461 7.53 -15.16 7.31
C GLN A 461 8.62 -15.40 6.26
N ALA A 462 8.26 -15.97 5.10
CA ALA A 462 9.13 -16.15 3.95
C ALA A 462 8.87 -15.05 2.90
N SER A 463 9.36 -13.84 3.15
CA SER A 463 8.99 -12.65 2.37
C SER A 463 10.17 -11.81 1.91
N LEU A 464 9.89 -10.93 0.94
CA LEU A 464 10.82 -9.89 0.50
C LEU A 464 11.25 -8.94 1.61
N SER A 465 10.47 -8.86 2.69
CA SER A 465 10.77 -7.98 3.82
C SER A 465 11.62 -8.70 4.87
N SER A 466 11.39 -9.99 5.12
CA SER A 466 12.16 -10.75 6.12
C SER A 466 13.64 -10.92 5.73
N VAL A 467 13.94 -10.99 4.43
CA VAL A 467 15.32 -11.06 3.93
C VAL A 467 16.14 -9.76 4.09
N ARG A 468 15.51 -8.63 4.44
CA ARG A 468 16.18 -7.32 4.53
C ARG A 468 16.94 -7.09 5.83
N GLY A 469 16.66 -7.89 6.86
CA GLY A 469 17.11 -7.63 8.22
C GLY A 469 16.43 -6.40 8.86
N PRO A 470 16.74 -6.10 10.13
CA PRO A 470 16.23 -4.91 10.80
C PRO A 470 16.66 -3.63 10.08
N ILE A 471 15.80 -2.62 10.15
CA ILE A 471 15.99 -1.31 9.50
C ILE A 471 15.86 -0.20 10.52
N TRP A 472 16.45 0.97 10.24
CA TRP A 472 16.41 2.09 11.19
C TRP A 472 15.54 3.25 10.71
N ARG A 473 14.93 3.94 11.68
CA ARG A 473 14.13 5.14 11.52
C ARG A 473 14.63 6.27 12.43
N ILE A 474 14.72 7.47 11.87
CA ILE A 474 14.90 8.74 12.57
C ILE A 474 13.66 9.60 12.31
N THR A 475 13.03 10.13 13.36
CA THR A 475 11.79 10.90 13.23
C THR A 475 11.57 11.85 14.42
N PRO A 476 10.91 13.01 14.27
CA PRO A 476 10.50 13.83 15.42
C PRO A 476 9.45 13.11 16.27
N LEU A 477 9.41 13.41 17.57
CA LEU A 477 8.35 12.95 18.48
C LEU A 477 7.33 14.05 18.79
N PRO A 478 6.06 13.67 19.02
CA PRO A 478 5.08 14.58 19.59
C PRO A 478 5.57 15.07 20.94
N HIS A 479 5.51 16.38 21.18
CA HIS A 479 5.87 16.94 22.47
C HIS A 479 4.85 17.97 22.93
N THR A 480 4.55 17.95 24.23
CA THR A 480 3.63 18.89 24.87
C THR A 480 3.64 18.70 26.38
N SER A 481 3.24 19.73 27.11
CA SER A 481 3.01 19.70 28.56
C SER A 481 1.62 19.13 28.94
N VAL A 482 0.74 18.88 27.97
CA VAL A 482 -0.65 18.45 28.19
C VAL A 482 -0.89 17.08 27.54
N PRO A 483 -1.70 16.16 28.12
CA PRO A 483 -1.97 14.88 27.48
C PRO A 483 -2.53 15.00 26.04
N LEU A 484 -1.87 14.35 25.08
CA LEU A 484 -2.34 14.29 23.68
C LEU A 484 -3.29 13.12 23.43
N PRO A 485 -4.44 13.35 22.77
CA PRO A 485 -5.24 12.25 22.24
C PRO A 485 -4.43 11.40 21.26
N ARG A 486 -4.61 10.07 21.30
CA ARG A 486 -3.96 9.15 20.34
C ARG A 486 -4.26 9.48 18.87
N GLY A 487 -5.42 10.07 18.60
CA GLY A 487 -5.78 10.54 17.26
C GLY A 487 -4.89 11.67 16.75
N ALA A 488 -4.43 12.55 17.64
CA ALA A 488 -3.55 13.66 17.32
C ALA A 488 -2.10 13.19 17.14
N ALA A 489 -1.56 12.45 18.12
CA ALA A 489 -0.15 12.01 18.14
C ALA A 489 0.18 10.81 17.21
N GLY A 490 -0.82 10.02 16.86
CA GLY A 490 -0.63 8.73 16.18
C GLY A 490 -0.23 7.60 17.15
N ARG A 491 -0.03 6.39 16.61
CA ARG A 491 0.27 5.18 17.43
C ARG A 491 1.76 4.88 17.57
N LYS A 492 2.57 5.19 16.55
CA LYS A 492 3.98 4.79 16.49
C LYS A 492 4.89 5.67 17.33
N ASN A 493 4.49 6.92 17.60
CA ASN A 493 5.35 7.93 18.21
C ASN A 493 4.88 8.24 19.64
N PRO A 494 5.60 7.79 20.67
CA PRO A 494 5.24 8.10 22.05
C PRO A 494 5.50 9.59 22.34
N PRO A 495 4.53 10.32 22.94
CA PRO A 495 4.73 11.72 23.31
C PRO A 495 5.86 11.93 24.32
N THR A 496 6.47 13.10 24.27
CA THR A 496 7.52 13.57 25.20
C THR A 496 7.16 14.91 25.83
N ASP A 497 7.88 15.28 26.89
CA ASP A 497 7.73 16.56 27.60
C ASP A 497 8.46 17.72 26.91
N ARG A 498 9.43 17.40 26.04
CA ARG A 498 10.26 18.36 25.29
C ARG A 498 10.51 17.90 23.86
N PRO A 499 10.93 18.79 22.94
CA PRO A 499 11.36 18.42 21.60
C PRO A 499 12.39 17.29 21.62
N THR A 500 12.04 16.17 21.01
CA THR A 500 12.86 14.94 21.02
C THR A 500 12.83 14.28 19.64
N VAL A 501 13.98 13.78 19.20
CA VAL A 501 14.10 12.92 18.02
C VAL A 501 14.16 11.47 18.47
N LEU A 502 13.36 10.62 17.83
CA LEU A 502 13.41 9.19 17.99
C LEU A 502 14.37 8.58 16.97
N ILE A 503 15.27 7.71 17.44
CA ILE A 503 16.07 6.84 16.59
C ILE A 503 15.75 5.41 17.01
N GLU A 504 15.19 4.62 16.11
CA GLU A 504 14.76 3.27 16.45
C GLU A 504 14.98 2.25 15.34
N GLU A 505 15.27 1.04 15.78
CA GLU A 505 15.32 -0.16 14.96
C GLU A 505 13.90 -0.72 14.81
N MET A 506 13.56 -1.19 13.61
CA MET A 506 12.25 -1.69 13.26
C MET A 506 12.32 -3.03 12.52
N ASP A 507 11.31 -3.85 12.78
CA ASP A 507 10.99 -5.03 11.98
C ASP A 507 10.64 -4.61 10.55
N PRO A 508 11.29 -5.17 9.51
CA PRO A 508 11.07 -4.73 8.13
C PRO A 508 9.70 -5.15 7.57
N CYS A 509 9.04 -6.15 8.16
CA CYS A 509 7.75 -6.67 7.70
C CYS A 509 6.57 -5.81 8.19
N HIS A 510 6.62 -5.39 9.46
CA HIS A 510 5.52 -4.68 10.14
C HIS A 510 5.85 -3.21 10.45
N LEU A 511 7.11 -2.80 10.25
CA LEU A 511 7.60 -1.45 10.56
C LEU A 511 7.29 -1.09 12.02
N SER A 512 7.64 -2.01 12.92
CA SER A 512 7.31 -2.03 14.35
C SER A 512 8.59 -2.16 15.19
N PRO A 513 8.66 -1.59 16.41
CA PRO A 513 9.81 -1.73 17.31
C PRO A 513 9.85 -3.10 18.01
N VAL A 514 9.20 -4.12 17.45
CA VAL A 514 9.15 -5.50 17.96
C VAL A 514 9.33 -6.42 16.76
N MET A 515 10.34 -7.29 16.83
CA MET A 515 10.65 -8.27 15.79
C MET A 515 9.56 -9.35 15.75
N ARG A 516 8.91 -9.55 14.60
CA ARG A 516 7.79 -10.50 14.50
C ARG A 516 8.22 -11.93 14.82
N ALA A 517 9.39 -12.32 14.31
CA ALA A 517 9.88 -13.70 14.42
C ALA A 517 10.20 -14.12 15.86
N THR A 518 10.58 -13.17 16.72
CA THR A 518 11.06 -13.47 18.09
C THR A 518 10.22 -12.85 19.20
N GLY A 519 9.36 -11.87 18.87
CA GLY A 519 8.66 -11.06 19.86
C GLY A 519 9.55 -10.10 20.65
N CYS A 520 10.85 -10.04 20.35
CA CYS A 520 11.80 -9.19 21.07
C CYS A 520 11.62 -7.72 20.72
N LYS A 521 11.70 -6.85 21.73
CA LYS A 521 11.78 -5.40 21.54
C LYS A 521 13.11 -5.04 20.88
N LEU A 522 13.03 -4.13 19.92
CA LEU A 522 14.18 -3.64 19.16
C LEU A 522 14.76 -2.36 19.81
N ARG A 523 15.98 -2.00 19.40
CA ARG A 523 16.74 -0.90 20.00
C ARG A 523 16.09 0.45 19.72
N ARG A 524 16.17 1.35 20.71
CA ARG A 524 15.58 2.69 20.64
C ARG A 524 16.42 3.69 21.43
N PHE A 525 16.66 4.84 20.83
CA PHE A 525 17.39 5.97 21.37
C PHE A 525 16.58 7.26 21.19
N ARG A 526 16.89 8.26 22.01
CA ARG A 526 16.26 9.58 21.97
C ARG A 526 17.34 10.64 21.95
N LEU A 527 17.21 11.61 21.06
CA LEU A 527 18.07 12.78 21.00
C LEU A 527 17.30 14.03 21.38
N THR A 528 17.99 14.98 22.01
CA THR A 528 17.46 16.31 22.32
C THR A 528 18.33 17.40 21.70
N GLY A 529 17.82 18.64 21.66
CA GLY A 529 18.54 19.77 21.06
C GLY A 529 18.27 19.99 19.56
N VAL A 530 17.40 19.18 18.96
CA VAL A 530 16.88 19.39 17.60
C VAL A 530 15.58 20.18 17.67
N GLU A 531 15.49 21.24 16.88
CA GLU A 531 14.32 22.11 16.82
C GLU A 531 13.17 21.43 16.07
N ILE A 532 12.03 21.29 16.75
CA ILE A 532 10.81 20.65 16.24
C ILE A 532 9.65 21.60 16.51
N GLU A 533 8.82 21.83 15.51
CA GLU A 533 7.57 22.57 15.67
C GLU A 533 6.35 21.63 15.68
N HIS A 534 5.31 22.06 16.39
CA HIS A 534 3.99 21.43 16.38
C HIS A 534 3.03 22.31 15.56
N VAL A 535 2.37 21.71 14.58
CA VAL A 535 1.35 22.36 13.77
C VAL A 535 0.03 21.61 13.94
N PRO A 536 -0.96 22.20 14.63
CA PRO A 536 -2.30 21.61 14.74
C PRO A 536 -2.93 21.36 13.37
N GLN A 537 -3.71 20.29 13.23
CA GLN A 537 -4.32 19.94 11.94
C GLN A 537 -5.07 21.10 11.27
N ALA A 538 -5.85 21.86 12.03
CA ALA A 538 -6.63 22.97 11.49
C ALA A 538 -5.73 24.08 10.91
N ALA A 539 -4.63 24.41 11.59
CA ALA A 539 -3.66 25.38 11.11
C ALA A 539 -2.94 24.87 9.84
N ALA A 540 -2.53 23.60 9.84
CA ALA A 540 -1.92 22.98 8.66
C ALA A 540 -2.85 22.99 7.44
N ARG A 541 -4.14 22.67 7.63
CA ARG A 541 -5.15 22.73 6.57
C ARG A 541 -5.36 24.14 6.03
N ALA A 542 -5.41 25.13 6.91
CA ALA A 542 -5.60 26.52 6.52
C ALA A 542 -4.38 27.08 5.76
N ALA A 543 -3.16 26.72 6.18
CA ALA A 543 -1.93 27.25 5.60
C ALA A 543 -1.54 26.55 4.29
N LEU A 544 -1.57 25.22 4.25
CA LEU A 544 -1.00 24.42 3.17
C LEU A 544 -2.03 23.61 2.38
N GLY A 545 -3.27 23.51 2.88
CA GLY A 545 -4.29 22.64 2.29
C GLY A 545 -3.90 21.16 2.35
N PHE A 546 -4.56 20.36 1.52
CA PHE A 546 -4.22 18.96 1.23
C PHE A 546 -4.91 18.57 -0.08
N PRO A 547 -4.48 17.48 -0.76
CA PRO A 547 -5.14 17.05 -1.99
C PRO A 547 -6.65 16.89 -1.80
N GLY A 548 -7.43 17.59 -2.62
CA GLY A 548 -8.89 17.62 -2.61
C GLY A 548 -9.53 18.59 -1.64
N ALA A 549 -8.78 19.45 -0.94
CA ALA A 549 -9.30 20.60 -0.21
C ALA A 549 -9.68 21.74 -1.18
N ARG A 550 -10.76 22.46 -0.92
CA ARG A 550 -11.29 23.55 -1.75
C ARG A 550 -11.01 24.94 -1.20
#